data_AF-A0A3E3HZ85-F1
#
_entry.id   AF-A0A3E3HZ85-F1
#
_cell.length_a   1.000
_cell.length_b   1.000
_cell.length_c   1.000
_cell.angle_alpha   90.00
_cell.angle_beta   90.00
_cell.angle_gamma   90.00
#
_symmetry.space_group_name_H-M   'P 1'
#
loop_
_entity.id
_entity.type
_entity.pdbx_description
1 polymer ?
#
loop_
_entity_poly.entity_id
_entity_poly.type
_entity_poly.pdbx_seq_one_letter_code
_entity_poly.pdbx_strand_id
1 'polypeptide(L)'
;MWKRYRGQKQGILDVLIELNNNIKINIEIQVKASADWDKRQLFYLAKIFTAEANKGEDYSRLRRCVAISILDFNLSDGPEYHTVYLFRDKNGIPYSDMMEIHTLELRKNLVGQNRMNDWIRLFNAESEEDLDMIKTENAGILEAIREVKVMSLSKRLRAHYEAHMKDVRDRKAREKYVR
;
A
#
# COMPACT_ATOMS: atom_id res chain seq x y z
N MET A 1 0.32 13.35 23.62
CA MET A 1 1.52 13.01 24.40
C MET A 1 2.62 12.56 23.42
N TRP A 2 3.27 13.48 22.70
CA TRP A 2 4.42 13.15 21.84
C TRP A 2 5.43 14.28 21.89
N LYS A 3 6.21 14.37 22.98
CA LYS A 3 7.50 15.09 22.90
C LYS A 3 8.40 14.20 22.05
N ARG A 4 8.74 14.65 20.84
CA ARG A 4 9.71 13.98 19.98
C ARG A 4 11.08 14.09 20.65
N TYR A 5 11.54 13.00 21.27
CA TYR A 5 12.88 12.95 21.85
C TYR A 5 13.90 12.47 20.79
N ARG A 6 15.09 13.09 20.78
CA ARG A 6 16.23 12.60 19.99
C ARG A 6 16.51 11.14 20.41
N GLY A 7 16.38 10.20 19.47
CA GLY A 7 16.62 8.77 19.70
C GLY A 7 15.39 7.86 19.69
N GLN A 8 14.17 8.39 19.63
CA GLN A 8 12.97 7.53 19.47
C GLN A 8 12.88 6.94 18.05
N LYS A 9 12.48 5.67 17.96
CA LYS A 9 12.19 5.02 16.67
C LYS A 9 11.15 5.83 15.91
N GLN A 10 11.54 6.35 14.75
CA GLN A 10 10.60 6.98 13.83
C GLN A 10 10.00 5.90 12.96
N GLY A 11 8.69 5.69 13.07
CA GLY A 11 7.94 5.05 12.01
C GLY A 11 7.86 5.99 10.81
N ILE A 12 8.65 5.67 9.78
CA ILE A 12 8.56 6.25 8.45
C ILE A 12 7.59 5.36 7.68
N LEU A 13 6.51 5.95 7.18
CA LEU A 13 5.46 5.25 6.45
C LEU A 13 5.65 5.47 4.96
N ASP A 14 5.47 4.43 4.15
CA ASP A 14 5.54 4.58 2.69
C ASP A 14 4.29 5.33 2.20
N VAL A 15 3.11 4.82 2.55
CA VAL A 15 1.82 5.42 2.17
C VAL A 15 0.83 5.32 3.34
N LEU A 16 0.30 6.47 3.78
CA LEU A 16 -0.81 6.56 4.73
C LEU A 16 -2.04 7.14 4.02
N ILE A 17 -3.13 6.38 4.00
CA ILE A 17 -4.40 6.75 3.38
C ILE A 17 -5.43 6.97 4.47
N GLU A 18 -6.24 8.02 4.33
CA GLU A 18 -7.45 8.23 5.10
C GLU A 18 -8.66 8.12 4.16
N LEU A 19 -9.55 7.19 4.48
CA LEU A 19 -10.80 7.00 3.73
C LEU A 19 -11.87 7.98 4.21
N ASN A 20 -12.89 8.24 3.39
CA ASN A 20 -14.01 9.13 3.72
C ASN A 20 -14.82 8.70 4.97
N ASN A 21 -14.72 7.43 5.37
CA ASN A 21 -15.29 6.89 6.60
C ASN A 21 -14.32 6.92 7.79
N ASN A 22 -13.25 7.71 7.70
CA ASN A 22 -12.20 7.90 8.71
C ASN A 22 -11.33 6.66 9.02
N ILE A 23 -11.41 5.58 8.22
CA ILE A 23 -10.47 4.46 8.35
C ILE A 23 -9.09 4.91 7.87
N LYS A 24 -8.07 4.58 8.66
CA LYS A 24 -6.66 4.79 8.27
C LYS A 24 -6.06 3.51 7.73
N ILE A 25 -5.43 3.59 6.57
CA ILE A 25 -4.74 2.47 5.93
C ILE A 25 -3.27 2.83 5.78
N ASN A 26 -2.40 2.06 6.42
CA ASN A 26 -0.98 2.10 6.15
C ASN A 26 -0.63 1.05 5.11
N ILE A 27 0.15 1.41 4.09
CA ILE A 27 0.69 0.46 3.12
C ILE A 27 2.21 0.57 3.14
N GLU A 28 2.88 -0.57 3.29
CA GLU A 28 4.34 -0.69 3.28
C GLU A 28 4.76 -1.72 2.23
N ILE A 29 5.81 -1.43 1.47
CA ILE A 29 6.41 -2.37 0.51
C ILE A 29 7.83 -2.72 0.97
N GLN A 30 8.13 -4.01 1.08
CA GLN A 30 9.43 -4.46 1.58
C GLN A 30 10.06 -5.54 0.71
N VAL A 31 11.24 -5.24 0.17
CA VAL A 31 12.01 -6.14 -0.71
C VAL A 31 12.90 -7.11 0.08
N LYS A 32 13.36 -6.70 1.28
CA LYS A 32 14.26 -7.51 2.11
C LYS A 32 13.64 -7.80 3.46
N ALA A 33 13.70 -9.07 3.87
CA ALA A 33 13.32 -9.46 5.22
C ALA A 33 14.16 -8.71 6.25
N SER A 34 13.49 -8.26 7.31
CA SER A 34 14.13 -7.71 8.51
C SER A 34 13.87 -8.64 9.67
N ALA A 35 14.85 -8.78 10.57
CA ALA A 35 14.56 -9.30 11.90
C ALA A 35 13.44 -8.47 12.55
N ASP A 36 12.61 -9.12 13.37
CA ASP A 36 11.52 -8.49 14.15
C ASP A 36 10.46 -7.76 13.30
N TRP A 37 10.13 -8.29 12.10
CA TRP A 37 9.12 -7.71 11.21
C TRP A 37 7.76 -7.53 11.88
N ASP A 38 7.32 -8.54 12.63
CA ASP A 38 6.10 -8.53 13.44
C ASP A 38 6.05 -7.34 14.40
N LYS A 39 7.12 -7.13 15.18
CA LYS A 39 7.22 -6.02 16.15
C LYS A 39 7.21 -4.67 15.45
N ARG A 40 7.83 -4.55 14.27
CA ARG A 40 7.81 -3.32 13.47
C ARG A 40 6.39 -2.99 12.99
N GLN A 41 5.68 -3.97 12.42
CA GLN A 41 4.31 -3.76 11.94
C GLN A 41 3.37 -3.38 13.07
N LEU A 42 3.46 -4.06 14.22
CA LEU A 42 2.68 -3.72 15.41
C LEU A 42 3.00 -2.32 15.93
N PHE A 43 4.28 -1.94 15.96
CA PHE A 43 4.70 -0.60 16.37
C PHE A 43 4.12 0.49 15.47
N TYR A 44 4.12 0.28 14.15
CA TYR A 44 3.57 1.25 13.19
C TYR A 44 2.05 1.37 13.31
N LEU A 45 1.36 0.23 13.38
CA LEU A 45 -0.09 0.20 13.53
C LEU A 45 -0.54 0.91 14.82
N ALA A 46 0.11 0.61 15.95
CA ALA A 46 -0.17 1.27 17.22
C ALA A 46 0.12 2.78 17.16
N LYS A 47 1.18 3.19 16.47
CA LYS A 47 1.53 4.60 16.30
C LYS A 47 0.48 5.35 15.49
N ILE A 48 -0.04 4.77 14.42
CA ILE A 48 -1.08 5.39 13.59
C ILE A 48 -2.39 5.48 14.38
N PHE A 49 -2.76 4.42 15.07
CA PHE A 49 -3.96 4.37 15.91
C PHE A 49 -3.98 5.44 17.00
N THR A 50 -2.82 5.72 17.58
CA THR A 50 -2.69 6.71 18.66
C THR A 50 -2.26 8.10 18.18
N ALA A 51 -2.02 8.29 16.88
CA ALA A 51 -1.45 9.53 16.33
C ALA A 51 -2.33 10.76 16.62
N GLU A 52 -3.65 10.58 16.64
CA GLU A 52 -4.63 11.65 16.83
C GLU A 52 -5.24 11.68 18.24
N ALA A 53 -4.79 10.81 19.14
CA ALA A 53 -5.26 10.78 20.52
C ALA A 53 -4.62 11.93 21.32
N ASN A 54 -5.30 13.07 21.43
CA ASN A 54 -4.82 14.18 22.25
C ASN A 54 -5.20 14.00 23.72
N LYS A 55 -4.46 14.69 24.60
CA LYS A 55 -4.69 14.60 26.05
C LYS A 55 -6.07 15.16 26.38
N GLY A 56 -6.89 14.37 27.08
CA GLY A 56 -8.23 14.77 27.52
C GLY A 56 -9.34 14.52 26.49
N GLU A 57 -9.02 13.97 25.31
CA GLU A 57 -10.01 13.54 24.33
C GLU A 57 -10.57 12.15 24.64
N ASP A 58 -11.83 11.93 24.28
CA ASP A 58 -12.54 10.65 24.47
C ASP A 58 -12.03 9.57 23.50
N TYR A 59 -11.98 8.32 23.97
CA TYR A 59 -11.55 7.17 23.17
C TYR A 59 -12.44 6.86 21.96
N SER A 60 -13.70 7.34 21.95
CA SER A 60 -14.60 7.29 20.79
C SER A 60 -14.04 7.99 19.55
N ARG A 61 -13.01 8.84 19.69
CA ARG A 61 -12.32 9.48 18.57
C ARG A 61 -11.25 8.60 17.91
N LEU A 62 -10.89 7.47 18.53
CA LEU A 62 -9.96 6.52 17.93
C LEU A 62 -10.59 5.95 16.66
N ARG A 63 -9.75 5.80 15.63
CA ARG A 63 -10.19 5.38 14.30
C ARG A 63 -9.68 3.98 14.02
N ARG A 64 -10.49 3.21 13.30
CA ARG A 64 -10.05 1.90 12.79
C ARG A 64 -8.81 2.09 11.90
N CYS A 65 -7.81 1.25 12.13
CA CYS A 65 -6.54 1.28 11.43
C CYS A 65 -6.26 -0.08 10.79
N VAL A 66 -5.86 -0.07 9.52
CA VAL A 66 -5.47 -1.26 8.76
C VAL A 66 -4.02 -1.08 8.34
N ALA A 67 -3.17 -2.06 8.62
CA ALA A 67 -1.82 -2.11 8.06
C ALA A 67 -1.77 -3.16 6.94
N ILE A 68 -1.25 -2.78 5.79
CA ILE A 68 -1.04 -3.66 4.63
C ILE A 68 0.45 -3.71 4.36
N SER A 69 0.98 -4.93 4.31
CA SER A 69 2.38 -5.20 4.00
C SER A 69 2.45 -5.94 2.68
N ILE A 70 3.20 -5.42 1.72
CA ILE A 70 3.48 -6.09 0.44
C ILE A 70 4.95 -6.53 0.49
N LEU A 71 5.19 -7.83 0.48
CA LEU A 71 6.50 -8.43 0.76
C LEU A 71 7.01 -9.20 -0.44
N ASP A 72 8.23 -8.90 -0.89
CA ASP A 72 8.97 -9.73 -1.84
C ASP A 72 9.77 -10.84 -1.12
N PHE A 73 9.20 -11.41 -0.07
CA PHE A 73 9.74 -12.57 0.64
C PHE A 73 8.61 -13.27 1.41
N ASN A 74 8.84 -14.54 1.75
CA ASN A 74 7.89 -15.29 2.56
C ASN A 74 8.17 -15.01 4.04
N LEU A 75 7.17 -14.46 4.72
CA LEU A 75 7.11 -14.28 6.17
C LEU A 75 6.64 -15.55 6.88
N SER A 76 5.81 -16.37 6.21
CA SER A 76 5.26 -17.61 6.77
C SER A 76 5.37 -18.78 5.80
N ASP A 77 5.42 -19.99 6.34
CA ASP A 77 5.45 -21.23 5.55
C ASP A 77 4.07 -21.63 4.98
N GLY A 78 3.01 -20.89 5.32
CA GLY A 78 1.66 -21.16 4.82
C GLY A 78 1.55 -20.98 3.30
N PRO A 79 0.65 -21.69 2.61
CA PRO A 79 0.54 -21.61 1.15
C PRO A 79 -0.09 -20.31 0.65
N GLU A 80 -0.88 -19.63 1.49
CA GLU A 80 -1.64 -18.43 1.12
C GLU A 80 -0.75 -17.21 0.92
N TYR A 81 -0.87 -16.55 -0.23
CA TYR A 81 -0.19 -15.28 -0.50
C TYR A 81 -0.77 -14.11 0.30
N HIS A 82 -2.04 -14.18 0.72
CA HIS A 82 -2.71 -13.13 1.48
C HIS A 82 -3.14 -13.68 2.84
N THR A 83 -2.51 -13.16 3.90
CA THR A 83 -2.88 -13.48 5.28
C THR A 83 -3.46 -12.25 5.98
N VAL A 84 -4.55 -12.44 6.71
CA VAL A 84 -5.19 -11.40 7.54
C VAL A 84 -5.07 -11.78 9.01
N TYR A 85 -4.48 -10.90 9.81
CA TYR A 85 -4.36 -11.05 11.25
C TYR A 85 -5.36 -10.16 11.96
N LEU A 86 -6.14 -10.77 12.87
CA LEU A 86 -7.25 -10.16 13.58
C LEU A 86 -7.06 -10.30 15.10
N PHE A 87 -7.62 -9.36 15.86
CA PHE A 87 -7.56 -9.41 17.32
C PHE A 87 -8.72 -10.25 17.87
N ARG A 88 -8.41 -11.50 18.24
CA ARG A 88 -9.37 -12.53 18.64
C ARG A 88 -8.94 -13.21 19.94
N ASP A 89 -9.90 -13.81 20.65
CA ASP A 89 -9.60 -14.70 21.78
C ASP A 89 -9.03 -16.06 21.31
N LYS A 90 -8.67 -16.91 22.27
CA LYS A 90 -8.14 -18.26 21.98
C LYS A 90 -9.11 -19.18 21.23
N ASN A 91 -10.40 -18.87 21.23
CA ASN A 91 -11.45 -19.63 20.54
C ASN A 91 -11.82 -19.01 19.18
N GLY A 92 -11.17 -17.91 18.79
CA GLY A 92 -11.42 -17.20 17.54
C GLY A 92 -12.54 -16.15 17.61
N ILE A 93 -13.08 -15.83 18.79
CA ILE A 93 -14.10 -14.79 18.95
C ILE A 93 -13.43 -13.41 18.79
N PRO A 94 -13.91 -12.54 17.89
CA PRO A 94 -13.38 -11.18 17.73
C PRO A 94 -13.49 -10.37 19.01
N TYR A 95 -12.40 -9.74 19.44
CA TYR A 95 -12.42 -8.75 20.52
C TYR A 95 -12.84 -7.37 19.99
N SER A 96 -12.25 -6.95 18.87
CA SER A 96 -12.49 -5.67 18.22
C SER A 96 -12.02 -5.71 16.77
N ASP A 97 -12.58 -4.84 15.93
CA ASP A 97 -12.20 -4.62 14.53
C ASP A 97 -11.35 -3.34 14.33
N MET A 98 -10.98 -2.65 15.42
CA MET A 98 -10.26 -1.37 15.38
C MET A 98 -8.85 -1.47 14.78
N MET A 99 -8.26 -2.66 14.74
CA MET A 99 -6.93 -2.91 14.19
C MET A 99 -6.93 -4.20 13.37
N GLU A 100 -6.32 -4.15 12.19
CA GLU A 100 -6.16 -5.29 11.28
C GLU A 100 -4.82 -5.22 10.56
N ILE A 101 -4.19 -6.37 10.32
CA ILE A 101 -2.94 -6.47 9.56
C ILE A 101 -3.15 -7.42 8.38
N HIS A 102 -2.82 -6.95 7.19
CA HIS A 102 -2.75 -7.72 5.96
C HIS A 102 -1.28 -7.91 5.60
N THR A 103 -0.94 -9.13 5.21
CA THR A 103 0.35 -9.46 4.61
C THR A 103 0.11 -10.09 3.25
N LEU A 104 0.70 -9.49 2.22
CA LEU A 104 0.72 -9.96 0.84
C LEU A 104 2.16 -10.43 0.53
N GLU A 105 2.37 -11.74 0.41
CA GLU A 105 3.66 -12.37 0.12
C GLU A 105 3.74 -12.68 -1.38
N LEU A 106 4.44 -11.82 -2.13
CA LEU A 106 4.45 -11.80 -3.59
C LEU A 106 5.03 -13.07 -4.23
N ARG A 107 5.86 -13.81 -3.48
CA ARG A 107 6.54 -15.02 -3.96
C ARG A 107 5.71 -16.30 -3.81
N LYS A 108 4.51 -16.22 -3.23
CA LYS A 108 3.63 -17.37 -3.06
C LYS A 108 2.78 -17.62 -4.30
N ASN A 109 2.33 -18.87 -4.44
CA ASN A 109 1.53 -19.28 -5.57
C ASN A 109 0.17 -18.57 -5.58
N LEU A 110 -0.24 -18.13 -6.77
CA LEU A 110 -1.57 -17.53 -6.96
C LEU A 110 -2.64 -18.62 -6.93
N VAL A 111 -3.66 -18.41 -6.11
CA VAL A 111 -4.82 -19.30 -6.00
C VAL A 111 -6.04 -18.66 -6.66
N GLY A 112 -6.74 -19.44 -7.48
CA GLY A 112 -7.94 -18.99 -8.20
C GLY A 112 -7.69 -17.86 -9.20
N GLN A 113 -8.76 -17.21 -9.65
CA GLN A 113 -8.71 -16.01 -10.49
C GLN A 113 -9.40 -14.89 -9.71
N ASN A 114 -8.64 -13.89 -9.26
CA ASN A 114 -9.19 -12.74 -8.56
C ASN A 114 -8.38 -11.46 -8.87
N ARG A 115 -8.94 -10.31 -8.52
CA ARG A 115 -8.34 -8.99 -8.81
C ARG A 115 -7.00 -8.74 -8.10
N MET A 116 -6.72 -9.43 -6.99
CA MET A 116 -5.43 -9.32 -6.29
C MET A 116 -4.31 -10.02 -7.08
N ASN A 117 -4.63 -11.11 -7.78
CA ASN A 117 -3.65 -11.82 -8.61
C ASN A 117 -3.08 -10.91 -9.71
N ASP A 118 -3.88 -10.01 -10.28
CA ASP A 118 -3.42 -9.04 -11.28
C ASP A 118 -2.43 -8.03 -10.68
N TRP A 119 -2.67 -7.56 -9.45
CA TRP A 119 -1.71 -6.70 -8.74
C TRP A 119 -0.41 -7.45 -8.43
N ILE A 120 -0.48 -8.71 -7.98
CA ILE A 120 0.72 -9.51 -7.69
C ILE A 120 1.54 -9.75 -8.98
N ARG A 121 0.87 -10.05 -10.10
CA ARG A 121 1.52 -10.16 -11.42
C ARG A 121 2.21 -8.86 -11.82
N LEU A 122 1.56 -7.71 -11.60
CA LEU A 122 2.15 -6.41 -11.87
C LEU A 122 3.42 -6.17 -11.02
N PHE A 123 3.38 -6.49 -9.72
CA PHE A 123 4.54 -6.34 -8.86
C PHE A 123 5.69 -7.28 -9.22
N ASN A 124 5.37 -8.47 -9.74
CA ASN A 124 6.35 -9.49 -10.15
C ASN A 124 6.77 -9.40 -11.62
N ALA A 125 6.29 -8.41 -12.38
CA ALA A 125 6.64 -8.25 -13.78
C ALA A 125 8.12 -7.84 -13.91
N GLU A 126 8.90 -8.60 -14.67
CA GLU A 126 10.33 -8.33 -14.90
C GLU A 126 10.60 -7.74 -16.29
N SER A 127 9.62 -7.84 -17.19
CA SER A 127 9.71 -7.40 -18.59
C SER A 127 8.46 -6.65 -19.06
N GLU A 128 8.55 -5.99 -20.22
CA GLU A 128 7.38 -5.34 -20.83
C GLU A 128 6.38 -6.39 -21.33
N GLU A 129 6.87 -7.54 -21.79
CA GLU A 129 6.06 -8.69 -22.18
C GLU A 129 5.22 -9.21 -21.01
N ASP A 130 5.79 -9.28 -19.80
CA ASP A 130 5.03 -9.66 -18.59
C ASP A 130 3.86 -8.71 -18.34
N LEU A 131 4.10 -7.40 -18.49
CA LEU A 131 3.06 -6.37 -18.33
C LEU A 131 1.94 -6.53 -19.37
N ASP A 132 2.27 -6.84 -20.62
CA ASP A 132 1.30 -7.04 -21.70
C ASP A 132 0.49 -8.33 -21.55
N MET A 133 1.01 -9.32 -20.82
CA MET A 133 0.28 -10.54 -20.48
C MET A 133 -0.76 -10.34 -19.38
N ILE A 134 -0.71 -9.25 -18.61
CA ILE A 134 -1.69 -8.95 -17.56
C ILE A 134 -3.01 -8.51 -18.19
N LYS A 135 -3.93 -9.46 -18.34
CA LYS A 135 -5.29 -9.21 -18.84
C LYS A 135 -6.20 -8.81 -17.69
N THR A 136 -6.49 -7.52 -17.58
CA THR A 136 -7.36 -6.98 -16.54
C THR A 136 -8.27 -5.87 -17.06
N GLU A 137 -9.47 -5.77 -16.49
CA GLU A 137 -10.40 -4.66 -16.74
C GLU A 137 -10.29 -3.58 -15.65
N ASN A 138 -9.42 -3.77 -14.66
CA ASN A 138 -9.25 -2.82 -13.56
C ASN A 138 -8.50 -1.57 -14.04
N ALA A 139 -9.22 -0.45 -14.15
CA ALA A 139 -8.67 0.83 -14.58
C ALA A 139 -7.44 1.29 -13.77
N GLY A 140 -7.39 0.98 -12.47
CA GLY A 140 -6.24 1.32 -11.62
C GLY A 140 -5.01 0.50 -11.95
N ILE A 141 -5.15 -0.80 -12.25
CA ILE A 141 -4.04 -1.64 -12.68
C ILE A 141 -3.59 -1.24 -14.08
N LEU A 142 -4.52 -0.92 -14.98
CA LEU A 142 -4.18 -0.43 -16.33
C LEU A 142 -3.40 0.89 -16.29
N GLU A 143 -3.75 1.80 -15.38
CA GLU A 143 -2.96 3.02 -15.16
C GLU A 143 -1.59 2.70 -14.59
N ALA A 144 -1.51 1.80 -13.60
CA ALA A 144 -0.23 1.40 -13.02
C ALA A 144 0.70 0.74 -14.06
N ILE A 145 0.17 -0.13 -14.93
CA ILE A 145 0.92 -0.72 -16.06
C ILE A 145 1.47 0.38 -16.98
N ARG A 146 0.64 1.37 -17.35
CA ARG A 146 1.08 2.50 -18.18
C ARG A 146 2.23 3.27 -17.52
N GLU A 147 2.09 3.59 -16.24
CA GLU A 147 3.12 4.31 -15.49
C GLU A 147 4.41 3.49 -15.40
N VAL A 148 4.35 2.19 -15.12
CA VAL A 148 5.53 1.31 -15.10
C VAL A 148 6.22 1.29 -16.47
N LYS A 149 5.48 1.16 -17.57
CA LYS A 149 6.05 1.23 -18.93
C LYS A 149 6.75 2.57 -19.19
N VAL A 150 6.13 3.69 -18.80
CA VAL A 150 6.75 5.02 -18.90
C VAL A 150 8.02 5.10 -18.04
N MET A 151 8.00 4.50 -16.85
CA MET A 151 9.15 4.46 -15.95
C MET A 151 10.33 3.66 -16.52
N SER A 152 10.07 2.64 -17.32
CA SER A 152 11.07 1.80 -17.98
C SER A 152 11.67 2.42 -19.26
N LEU A 153 11.14 3.56 -19.74
CA LEU A 153 11.67 4.23 -20.93
C LEU A 153 13.09 4.77 -20.71
N SER A 154 13.88 4.81 -21.79
CA SER A 154 15.16 5.53 -21.80
C SER A 154 14.98 7.00 -21.41
N LYS A 155 15.99 7.62 -20.78
CA LYS A 155 15.93 9.04 -20.34
C LYS A 155 15.46 9.99 -21.44
N ARG A 156 15.95 9.80 -22.67
CA ARG A 156 15.58 10.64 -23.82
C ARG A 156 14.10 10.47 -24.17
N LEU A 157 13.63 9.23 -24.27
CA LEU A 157 12.25 8.92 -24.65
C LEU A 157 11.27 9.37 -23.56
N ARG A 158 11.64 9.19 -22.28
CA ARG A 158 10.88 9.67 -21.13
C ARG A 158 10.74 11.19 -21.12
N ALA A 159 11.81 11.93 -21.40
CA ALA A 159 11.77 13.39 -21.49
C ALA A 159 10.83 13.87 -22.61
N HIS A 160 10.84 13.20 -23.77
CA HIS A 160 9.89 13.49 -24.85
C HIS A 160 8.44 13.22 -24.44
N TYR A 161 8.19 12.10 -23.75
CA TYR A 161 6.87 11.76 -23.23
C TYR A 161 6.37 12.80 -22.20
N GLU A 162 7.21 13.19 -21.24
CA GLU A 162 6.89 14.21 -20.24
C GLU A 162 6.60 15.58 -20.87
N ALA A 163 7.39 15.98 -21.87
CA ALA A 163 7.16 17.22 -22.62
C ALA A 163 5.83 17.20 -23.38
N HIS A 164 5.49 16.07 -24.02
CA HIS A 164 4.19 15.89 -24.67
C HIS A 164 3.02 15.98 -23.68
N MET A 165 3.14 15.28 -22.54
CA MET A 165 2.11 15.32 -21.49
C MET A 165 1.95 16.72 -20.87
N LYS A 166 3.04 17.48 -20.76
CA LYS A 166 3.00 18.89 -20.35
C LYS A 166 2.18 19.72 -21.34
N ASP A 167 2.43 19.62 -22.64
CA ASP A 167 1.68 20.38 -23.64
C ASP A 167 0.19 20.02 -23.65
N VAL A 168 -0.15 18.73 -23.48
CA VAL A 168 -1.55 18.29 -23.34
C VAL A 168 -2.23 18.93 -22.13
N ARG A 169 -1.53 19.02 -20.98
CA ARG A 169 -2.02 19.68 -19.76
C ARG A 169 -2.19 21.19 -19.97
N ASP A 170 -1.20 21.84 -20.59
CA ASP A 170 -1.23 23.28 -20.88
C ASP A 170 -2.37 23.63 -21.85
N ARG A 171 -2.63 22.78 -22.86
CA ARG A 171 -3.79 22.92 -23.75
C ARG A 171 -5.12 22.81 -23.00
N LYS A 172 -5.30 21.78 -22.18
CA LYS A 172 -6.52 21.62 -21.35
C LYS A 172 -6.73 22.79 -20.40
N ALA A 173 -5.65 23.31 -19.80
CA ALA A 173 -5.73 24.48 -18.93
C ALA A 173 -6.18 25.74 -19.69
N ARG A 174 -5.63 25.96 -20.90
CA ARG A 174 -6.06 27.06 -21.79
C ARG A 174 -7.53 26.95 -22.18
N GLU A 175 -8.00 25.76 -22.57
CA GLU A 175 -9.40 25.51 -22.94
C GLU A 175 -10.37 25.77 -21.77
N LYS A 176 -9.96 25.46 -20.54
CA LYS A 176 -10.75 25.72 -19.33
C LYS A 176 -10.84 27.22 -18.99
N TYR A 177 -9.86 28.02 -19.40
CA TYR A 177 -9.81 29.47 -19.18
C TYR A 177 -10.67 30.27 -20.17
N VAL A 178 -11.05 29.66 -21.30
CA VAL A 178 -11.83 30.29 -22.39
C VAL A 178 -13.34 30.07 -22.22
N ARG A 179 -13.77 29.32 -21.18
CA ARG A 179 -15.17 29.15 -20.76
C ARG A 179 -15.45 29.95 -19.50
#